data_AF-A0A819XLU5-F1
#
_entry.id   AF-A0A819XLU5-F1
#
_cell.length_a   1.000
_cell.length_b   1.000
_cell.length_c   1.000
_cell.angle_alpha   90.00
_cell.angle_beta   90.00
_cell.angle_gamma   90.00
#
_symmetry.space_group_name_H-M   'P 1'
#
loop_
_entity.id
_entity.type
_entity.pdbx_description
1 polymer ?
#
loop_
_entity_poly.entity_id
_entity_poly.type
_entity_poly.pdbx_seq_one_letter_code
_entity_poly.pdbx_strand_id
1 'polypeptide(L)'
;MKKIEHSCHRNAFSTICCKIFNASDILMKLAKKKNIRNVSDEEFKAIKSLKANTNIIICRAGKGNYIAILDKQDYINKAEEILKLKQSRHTEKSLLNEKEKSMNSYISKLLKDKIVDKHLYWRIHSTSSSLATMLWPT
;
A
#
# COMPACT_ATOMS: atom_id res chain seq x y z
N MET A 1 -20.23 -56.75 -3.31
CA MET A 1 -20.28 -55.55 -2.43
C MET A 1 -21.26 -55.85 -1.29
N LYS A 2 -20.77 -56.06 -0.06
CA LYS A 2 -21.63 -56.40 1.08
C LYS A 2 -22.42 -55.15 1.51
N LYS A 3 -23.74 -55.18 1.38
CA LYS A 3 -24.62 -54.17 1.99
C LYS A 3 -24.49 -54.27 3.50
N ILE A 4 -24.22 -53.16 4.14
CA ILE A 4 -24.22 -53.04 5.61
C ILE A 4 -25.64 -53.39 6.07
N GLU A 5 -25.76 -54.43 6.89
CA GLU A 5 -27.05 -54.94 7.37
C GLU A 5 -27.83 -53.86 8.13
N HIS A 6 -29.13 -53.77 7.85
CA HIS A 6 -30.10 -52.87 8.49
C HIS A 6 -30.49 -53.31 9.93
N SER A 7 -29.57 -53.90 10.70
CA SER A 7 -29.86 -54.38 12.06
C SER A 7 -29.71 -53.30 13.15
N CYS A 8 -29.30 -52.09 12.78
CA CYS A 8 -29.28 -50.96 13.70
C CYS A 8 -30.54 -50.10 13.54
N HIS A 9 -31.19 -49.77 14.66
CA HIS A 9 -32.34 -48.85 14.69
C HIS A 9 -31.95 -47.55 13.95
N ARG A 10 -32.79 -47.05 13.05
CA ARG A 10 -32.51 -45.88 12.18
C ARG A 10 -31.90 -44.70 12.94
N ASN A 11 -32.33 -44.51 14.19
CA ASN A 11 -31.85 -43.47 15.10
C ASN A 11 -30.39 -43.69 15.55
N ALA A 12 -29.97 -44.93 15.81
CA ALA A 12 -28.60 -45.25 16.17
C ALA A 12 -27.64 -44.99 15.00
N PHE A 13 -28.01 -45.43 13.80
CA PHE A 13 -27.24 -45.15 12.59
C PHE A 13 -27.14 -43.64 12.32
N SER A 14 -28.27 -42.92 12.37
CA SER A 14 -28.29 -41.46 12.21
C SER A 14 -27.41 -40.75 13.24
N THR A 15 -27.42 -41.21 14.49
CA THR A 15 -26.59 -40.62 15.56
C THR A 15 -25.10 -40.80 15.28
N ILE A 16 -24.70 -41.99 14.81
CA ILE A 16 -23.31 -42.27 14.46
C ILE A 16 -22.87 -41.40 13.27
N CYS A 17 -23.69 -41.31 12.22
CA CYS A 17 -23.41 -40.46 11.07
C CYS A 17 -23.25 -38.98 11.46
N CYS A 18 -24.14 -38.45 12.31
CA CYS A 18 -24.03 -37.07 12.81
C CYS A 18 -22.74 -36.86 13.61
N LYS A 19 -22.34 -37.81 14.47
CA LYS A 19 -21.09 -37.72 15.23
C LYS A 19 -19.86 -37.72 14.32
N ILE A 20 -19.84 -38.59 13.31
CA ILE A 20 -18.76 -38.66 12.32
C ILE A 20 -18.68 -37.36 11.51
N PHE A 21 -19.83 -36.86 11.04
CA PHE A 21 -19.89 -35.63 10.27
C PHE A 21 -19.40 -34.42 11.08
N ASN A 22 -19.86 -34.30 12.32
CA ASN A 22 -19.43 -33.22 13.22
C ASN A 22 -17.91 -33.30 13.53
N ALA A 23 -17.39 -34.50 13.81
CA ALA A 23 -15.96 -34.68 14.03
C ALA A 23 -15.13 -34.32 12.79
N SER A 24 -15.60 -34.73 11.61
CA SER A 24 -14.96 -34.39 10.32
C SER A 24 -14.95 -32.89 10.06
N ASP A 25 -16.07 -32.19 10.31
CA ASP A 25 -16.17 -30.74 10.13
C ASP A 25 -15.25 -29.98 11.10
N ILE A 26 -15.15 -30.43 12.35
CA ILE A 26 -14.20 -29.89 13.33
C ILE A 26 -12.76 -30.06 12.83
N LEU A 27 -12.38 -31.25 12.38
CA LEU A 27 -11.04 -31.52 11.84
C LEU A 27 -10.73 -30.67 10.61
N MET A 28 -11.69 -30.50 9.69
CA MET A 28 -11.53 -29.63 8.52
C MET A 28 -11.36 -28.16 8.90
N LYS A 29 -12.09 -27.66 9.89
CA LYS A 29 -11.93 -26.29 10.41
C LYS A 29 -10.54 -26.09 11.04
N LEU A 30 -10.05 -27.07 11.78
CA LEU A 30 -8.70 -27.04 12.37
C LEU A 30 -7.61 -27.08 11.30
N ALA A 31 -7.78 -27.92 10.27
CA ALA A 31 -6.83 -28.03 9.16
C ALA A 31 -6.77 -26.74 8.32
N LYS A 32 -7.93 -26.13 7.99
CA LYS A 32 -7.99 -24.83 7.29
C LYS A 32 -7.36 -23.69 8.10
N LYS A 33 -7.36 -23.79 9.43
CA LYS A 33 -6.74 -22.81 10.33
C LYS A 33 -5.23 -23.00 10.47
N LYS A 34 -4.67 -24.09 9.93
CA LYS A 34 -3.23 -24.33 10.01
C LYS A 34 -2.52 -23.30 9.15
N ASN A 35 -1.99 -22.27 9.81
CA ASN A 35 -1.24 -21.19 9.18
C ASN A 35 0.01 -21.81 8.55
N ILE A 36 -0.02 -22.01 7.23
CA ILE A 36 1.15 -22.46 6.47
C ILE A 36 2.13 -21.29 6.50
N ARG A 37 3.10 -21.38 7.41
CA ARG A 37 4.19 -20.42 7.48
C ARG A 37 5.23 -20.81 6.44
N ASN A 38 5.65 -19.84 5.64
CA ASN A 38 6.76 -20.00 4.70
C ASN A 38 8.13 -19.74 5.38
N VAL A 39 8.18 -19.88 6.70
CA VAL A 39 9.29 -19.46 7.55
C VAL A 39 9.45 -20.53 8.63
N SER A 40 10.68 -20.98 8.87
CA SER A 40 10.97 -21.97 9.91
C SER A 40 10.72 -21.39 11.31
N ASP A 41 10.64 -22.25 12.33
CA ASP A 41 10.47 -21.78 13.71
C ASP A 41 11.70 -21.01 14.22
N GLU A 42 12.90 -21.38 13.76
CA GLU A 42 14.16 -20.66 14.04
C GLU A 42 14.14 -19.25 13.41
N GLU A 43 13.77 -19.17 12.13
CA GLU A 43 13.65 -17.89 11.42
C GLU A 43 12.56 -17.01 12.06
N PHE A 44 11.42 -17.59 12.44
CA PHE A 44 10.36 -16.87 13.11
C PHE A 44 10.81 -16.34 14.48
N LYS A 45 11.56 -17.14 15.24
CA LYS A 45 12.15 -16.73 16.51
C LYS A 45 13.17 -15.61 16.30
N ALA A 46 14.00 -15.68 15.26
CA ALA A 46 14.93 -14.62 14.90
C ALA A 46 14.21 -13.31 14.55
N ILE A 47 13.16 -13.37 13.72
CA ILE A 47 12.32 -12.20 13.38
C ILE A 47 11.66 -11.62 14.63
N LYS A 48 11.15 -12.47 15.53
CA LYS A 48 10.54 -12.03 16.79
C LYS A 48 11.57 -11.34 17.70
N SER A 49 12.78 -11.88 17.78
CA SER A 49 13.89 -11.27 18.52
C SER A 49 14.30 -9.92 17.92
N LEU A 50 14.36 -9.84 16.58
CA LEU A 50 14.67 -8.61 15.87
C LEU A 50 13.60 -7.54 16.13
N LYS A 51 12.32 -7.91 16.06
CA LYS A 51 11.20 -7.00 16.37
C LYS A 51 11.17 -6.54 17.83
N ALA A 52 11.69 -7.35 18.76
CA ALA A 52 11.75 -7.00 20.18
C ALA A 52 12.87 -5.99 20.50
N ASN A 53 13.85 -5.82 19.61
CA ASN A 53 14.92 -4.84 19.79
C ASN A 53 14.39 -3.42 19.54
N THR A 54 14.35 -2.61 20.59
CA THR A 54 13.86 -1.22 20.55
C THR A 54 14.83 -0.21 19.96
N ASN A 55 16.09 -0.62 19.72
CA ASN A 55 17.15 0.23 19.21
C ASN A 55 17.24 0.23 17.69
N ILE A 56 16.44 -0.61 17.02
CA ILE A 56 16.41 -0.69 15.57
C ILE A 56 15.03 -0.33 15.03
N ILE A 57 15.02 0.22 13.82
CA ILE A 57 13.82 0.54 13.05
C ILE A 57 13.82 -0.30 11.79
N ILE A 58 12.71 -1.04 11.57
CA ILE A 58 12.51 -1.89 10.40
C ILE A 58 11.50 -1.19 9.50
N CYS A 59 11.94 -0.76 8.32
CA CYS A 59 11.12 -0.03 7.34
C CYS A 59 11.16 -0.71 5.97
N ARG A 60 10.12 -0.48 5.17
CA ARG A 60 10.14 -0.86 3.75
C ARG A 60 10.95 0.17 2.97
N ALA A 61 11.89 -0.28 2.15
CA ALA A 61 12.61 0.63 1.26
C ALA A 61 11.67 1.12 0.15
N GLY A 62 11.77 2.40 -0.24
CA GLY A 62 10.86 3.02 -1.21
C GLY A 62 10.93 2.41 -2.62
N LYS A 63 12.00 1.67 -2.96
CA LYS A 63 12.17 1.02 -4.26
C LYS A 63 12.47 -0.47 -4.07
N GLY A 64 11.69 -1.32 -4.73
CA GLY A 64 11.82 -2.78 -4.67
C GLY A 64 11.17 -3.42 -3.45
N ASN A 65 11.23 -4.75 -3.37
CA ASN A 65 10.73 -5.55 -2.23
C ASN A 65 11.81 -5.72 -1.16
N TYR A 66 12.55 -4.66 -0.86
CA TYR A 66 13.62 -4.67 0.14
C TYR A 66 13.13 -4.13 1.47
N ILE A 67 13.71 -4.67 2.55
CA ILE A 67 13.49 -4.22 3.92
C ILE A 67 14.80 -3.59 4.40
N ALA A 68 14.71 -2.39 4.97
CA ALA A 68 15.84 -1.71 5.59
C ALA A 68 15.76 -1.87 7.11
N ILE A 69 16.91 -2.18 7.73
CA ILE A 69 17.10 -2.21 9.18
C ILE A 69 18.06 -1.07 9.49
N LEU A 70 17.61 -0.14 10.32
CA LEU A 70 18.35 1.07 10.66
C LEU A 70 18.51 1.17 12.17
N ASP A 71 19.60 1.80 12.61
CA ASP A 71 19.69 2.26 13.99
C ASP A 71 18.62 3.33 14.24
N LYS A 72 17.97 3.25 15.40
CA LYS A 72 16.85 4.13 15.74
C LYS A 72 17.30 5.57 15.90
N GLN A 73 18.45 5.80 16.52
CA GLN A 73 18.95 7.16 16.76
C GLN A 73 19.32 7.81 15.43
N ASP A 74 20.02 7.08 14.56
CA ASP A 74 20.36 7.56 13.21
C ASP A 74 19.11 7.85 12.38
N TYR A 75 18.09 6.98 12.45
CA TYR A 75 16.82 7.18 11.77
C TYR A 75 16.13 8.47 12.22
N ILE A 76 16.03 8.71 13.53
CA ILE A 76 15.41 9.91 14.09
C ILE A 76 16.21 11.16 13.66
N ASN A 77 17.53 11.13 13.80
CA ASN A 77 18.39 12.24 13.41
C ASN A 77 18.20 12.63 11.94
N LYS A 78 18.16 11.63 11.04
CA LYS A 78 17.90 11.86 9.61
C LYS A 78 16.49 12.37 9.34
N ALA A 79 15.48 11.81 10.02
CA ALA A 79 14.11 12.26 9.87
C ALA A 79 13.96 13.73 10.30
N GLU A 80 14.56 14.11 11.42
CA GLU A 80 14.59 15.49 11.87
C GLU A 80 15.36 16.41 10.92
N GLU A 81 16.51 15.99 10.39
CA GLU A 81 17.27 16.73 9.38
C GLU A 81 16.38 17.01 8.16
N ILE A 82 15.71 15.99 7.65
CA ILE A 82 14.79 16.07 6.51
C ILE A 82 13.61 17.01 6.80
N LEU A 83 13.08 17.02 8.03
CA LEU A 83 11.98 17.90 8.43
C LEU A 83 12.44 19.36 8.67
N LYS A 84 13.67 19.56 9.18
CA LYS A 84 14.29 20.88 9.36
C LYS A 84 14.63 21.53 8.03
N LEU A 85 15.02 20.73 7.04
CA LEU A 85 15.11 21.20 5.66
C LEU A 85 13.73 21.68 5.24
N LYS A 86 13.62 22.97 4.92
CA LYS A 86 12.39 23.62 4.43
C LYS A 86 12.01 23.00 3.07
N GLN A 87 11.36 21.84 3.09
CA GLN A 87 11.00 21.07 1.89
C GLN A 87 10.04 21.83 0.97
N SER A 88 9.35 22.83 1.51
CA SER A 88 8.67 23.84 0.72
C SER A 88 9.48 25.14 0.77
N ARG A 89 10.21 25.44 -0.30
CA ARG A 89 10.29 26.85 -0.68
C ARG A 89 8.83 27.26 -0.90
N HIS A 90 8.32 28.16 -0.07
CA HIS A 90 7.15 28.93 -0.43
C HIS A 90 7.50 29.60 -1.75
N THR A 91 7.07 29.00 -2.85
CA THR A 91 7.25 29.61 -4.15
C THR A 91 6.22 30.70 -4.19
N GLU A 92 6.72 31.92 -4.17
CA GLU A 92 5.90 33.12 -4.20
C GLU A 92 4.93 33.01 -5.39
N LYS A 93 3.63 33.20 -5.15
CA LYS A 93 2.60 33.04 -6.20
C LYS A 93 2.90 33.93 -7.41
N SER A 94 3.53 35.08 -7.18
CA SER A 94 4.09 35.99 -8.19
C SER A 94 5.01 35.26 -9.18
N LEU A 95 5.99 34.50 -8.69
CA LEU A 95 6.95 33.77 -9.52
C LEU A 95 6.31 32.66 -10.36
N LEU A 96 5.28 31.99 -9.82
CA LEU A 96 4.52 30.98 -10.58
C LEU A 96 3.71 31.65 -11.70
N ASN A 97 3.06 32.78 -11.40
CA ASN A 97 2.29 33.55 -12.38
C ASN A 97 3.19 34.09 -13.50
N GLU A 98 4.40 34.56 -13.19
CA GLU A 98 5.37 35.04 -14.18
C GLU A 98 5.83 33.92 -15.11
N LYS A 99 6.17 32.75 -14.56
CA LYS A 99 6.54 31.58 -15.35
C LYS A 99 5.39 31.09 -16.22
N GLU A 100 4.18 31.06 -15.70
CA GLU A 100 2.99 30.70 -16.47
C GLU A 100 2.75 31.68 -17.61
N LYS A 101 2.83 33.00 -17.36
CA LYS A 101 2.70 34.03 -18.41
C LYS A 101 3.77 33.87 -19.48
N SER A 102 5.03 33.65 -19.09
CA SER A 102 6.13 33.43 -20.04
C SER A 102 5.89 32.19 -20.92
N MET A 103 5.45 31.09 -20.30
CA MET A 103 5.16 29.84 -21.01
C MET A 103 3.95 29.97 -21.93
N ASN A 104 2.83 30.53 -21.46
CA ASN A 104 1.64 30.75 -22.27
C ASN A 104 1.89 31.77 -23.39
N SER A 105 2.78 32.75 -23.18
CA SER A 105 3.24 33.63 -24.25
C SER A 105 3.98 32.85 -25.34
N TYR A 106 4.86 31.92 -24.97
CA TYR A 106 5.57 31.08 -25.93
C TYR A 106 4.61 30.16 -26.70
N ILE A 107 3.69 29.48 -26.00
CA ILE A 107 2.66 28.63 -26.60
C ILE A 107 1.78 29.43 -27.58
N SER A 108 1.46 30.69 -27.25
CA SER A 108 0.69 31.58 -28.13
C SER A 108 1.47 32.00 -29.38
N LYS A 109 2.81 32.12 -29.31
CA LYS A 109 3.66 32.33 -30.49
C LYS A 109 3.63 31.09 -31.40
N LEU A 110 3.74 29.89 -30.83
CA LEU A 110 3.66 28.64 -31.60
C LEU A 110 2.33 28.48 -32.35
N LEU A 111 1.23 28.97 -31.77
CA LEU A 111 -0.07 29.01 -32.45
C LEU A 111 -0.09 30.04 -33.60
N LYS A 112 0.48 31.23 -33.39
CA LYS A 112 0.59 32.27 -34.43
C LYS A 112 1.45 31.80 -35.61
N ASP A 113 2.53 31.09 -35.32
CA ASP A 113 3.45 30.53 -36.31
C ASP A 113 2.88 29.27 -36.99
N LYS A 114 1.66 28.84 -36.62
CA LYS A 114 0.95 27.64 -37.12
C LYS A 114 1.73 26.33 -36.92
N ILE A 115 2.65 26.29 -35.97
CA ILE A 115 3.41 25.08 -35.59
C ILE A 115 2.50 24.15 -34.79
N VAL A 116 1.56 24.71 -34.02
CA VAL A 116 0.65 23.97 -33.14
C VAL A 116 -0.80 24.23 -33.57
N ASP A 117 -1.60 23.17 -33.66
CA ASP A 117 -3.04 23.28 -33.92
C ASP A 117 -3.81 23.84 -32.72
N LYS A 118 -4.95 24.48 -32.97
CA LYS A 118 -5.81 25.08 -31.94
C LYS A 118 -6.22 24.08 -30.87
N HIS A 119 -6.45 22.82 -31.22
CA HIS A 119 -6.80 21.79 -30.24
C HIS A 119 -5.61 21.43 -29.34
N LEU A 120 -4.41 21.33 -29.91
CA LEU A 120 -3.18 21.06 -29.15
C LEU A 120 -2.79 22.25 -28.28
N TYR A 121 -3.02 23.49 -28.74
CA TYR A 121 -2.82 24.73 -27.98
C TYR A 121 -3.54 24.69 -26.62
N TRP A 122 -4.84 24.41 -26.60
CA TRP A 122 -5.62 24.37 -25.36
C TRP A 122 -5.21 23.24 -24.42
N ARG A 123 -4.69 22.13 -24.96
CA ARG A 123 -4.20 21.00 -24.17
C ARG A 123 -2.91 21.33 -23.41
N ILE A 124 -2.02 22.12 -24.02
CA ILE A 124 -0.73 22.47 -23.44
C ILE A 124 -0.74 23.82 -22.70
N HIS A 125 -1.79 24.62 -22.89
CA HIS A 125 -1.96 25.91 -22.20
C HIS A 125 -2.08 25.69 -20.69
N SER A 126 -1.17 26.29 -19.91
CA SER A 126 -1.21 26.16 -18.45
C SER A 126 -2.34 26.99 -17.86
N THR A 127 -3.00 26.42 -16.86
CA THR A 127 -4.02 27.05 -16.01
C THR A 127 -3.71 26.82 -14.52
N SER A 128 -2.47 26.41 -14.21
CA SER A 128 -2.09 25.91 -12.88
C SER A 128 -2.09 26.98 -11.79
N SER A 129 -1.83 28.24 -12.12
CA SER A 129 -1.86 29.35 -11.16
C SER A 129 -3.26 29.72 -10.65
N SER A 130 -4.33 29.45 -11.41
CA SER A 130 -5.70 29.82 -11.04
C SER A 130 -6.45 28.73 -10.26
N LEU A 131 -6.02 27.47 -10.37
CA LEU A 131 -6.61 26.30 -9.67
C LEU A 131 -6.35 26.27 -8.16
N ALA A 132 -5.36 27.03 -7.66
CA ALA A 132 -5.02 27.09 -6.23
C ALA A 132 -6.12 27.71 -5.34
N THR A 133 -7.18 28.26 -5.92
CA THR A 133 -8.25 28.97 -5.21
C THR A 133 -9.47 28.10 -4.88
N MET A 134 -9.59 26.88 -5.44
CA MET A 134 -10.83 26.09 -5.36
C MET A 134 -10.79 24.83 -4.48
N LEU A 135 -9.64 24.46 -3.91
CA LEU A 135 -9.49 23.12 -3.30
C LEU A 135 -8.92 23.13 -1.88
N TRP A 136 -9.52 23.85 -0.94
CA TRP A 136 -9.49 23.51 0.50
C TRP A 136 -10.71 24.11 1.23
N PRO A 137 -11.69 23.32 1.69
CA PRO A 137 -12.58 23.75 2.76
C PRO A 137 -11.83 23.62 4.09
N THR A 138 -11.74 24.73 4.84
CA THR A 138 -11.40 24.75 6.27
C THR A 138 -12.47 24.08 7.11
#